data_AF-A0A949V653-F1
#
_entry.id   AF-A0A949V653-F1
#
_cell.length_a   1.000
_cell.length_b   1.000
_cell.length_c   1.000
_cell.angle_alpha   90.00
_cell.angle_beta   90.00
_cell.angle_gamma   90.00
#
_symmetry.space_group_name_H-M   'P 1'
#
loop_
_entity.id
_entity.type
_entity.pdbx_description
1 polymer ?
#
loop_
_entity_poly.entity_id
_entity_poly.type
_entity_poly.pdbx_seq_one_letter_code
_entity_poly.pdbx_strand_id
1 'polypeptide(L)'
;MKHPTSLLAALALAHALLTPAHAETPLEIAMHAIGDLAQVNGRALACAELKSARRAKDLMVAHAPKTARYGDAYEEGTQQSYASQIKTPAACPDTTTFSAQLDALEKRLQIALPVTSTGKQ
;
A
#
# COMPACT_ATOMS: atom_id res chain seq x y z
N MET A 1 -28.70 -55.14 -6.42
CA MET A 1 -27.84 -54.59 -7.48
C MET A 1 -27.16 -53.35 -6.91
N LYS A 2 -25.83 -53.37 -6.74
CA LYS A 2 -25.04 -52.32 -6.05
C LYS A 2 -24.62 -51.28 -7.09
N HIS A 3 -25.12 -50.05 -6.97
CA HIS A 3 -24.70 -48.95 -7.84
C HIS A 3 -23.34 -48.38 -7.39
N PRO A 4 -22.40 -48.11 -8.31
CA PRO A 4 -21.08 -47.59 -7.98
C PRO A 4 -21.14 -46.05 -7.91
N THR A 5 -21.54 -45.50 -6.77
CA THR A 5 -21.61 -44.04 -6.55
C THR A 5 -20.25 -43.41 -6.19
N SER A 6 -19.18 -44.20 -6.14
CA SER A 6 -17.91 -43.82 -5.52
C SER A 6 -16.91 -43.08 -6.42
N LEU A 7 -17.14 -42.98 -7.73
CA LEU A 7 -16.18 -42.41 -8.69
C LEU A 7 -16.42 -40.92 -9.02
N LEU A 8 -17.62 -40.39 -8.77
CA LEU A 8 -17.95 -38.99 -9.08
C LEU A 8 -17.50 -37.99 -8.01
N ALA A 9 -17.28 -38.44 -6.76
CA ALA A 9 -16.86 -37.57 -5.67
C ALA A 9 -15.37 -37.20 -5.72
N ALA A 10 -14.53 -37.98 -6.41
CA ALA A 10 -13.10 -37.72 -6.49
C ALA A 10 -12.71 -36.64 -7.51
N LEU A 11 -13.58 -36.33 -8.49
CA LEU A 11 -13.27 -35.37 -9.56
C LEU A 11 -13.55 -33.91 -9.18
N ALA A 12 -14.38 -33.66 -8.16
CA ALA A 12 -14.75 -32.31 -7.73
C ALA A 12 -13.68 -31.64 -6.85
N LEU A 13 -12.81 -32.42 -6.19
CA LEU A 13 -11.81 -31.88 -5.25
C LEU A 13 -10.51 -31.41 -5.94
N ALA A 14 -10.31 -31.75 -7.22
CA ALA A 14 -9.10 -31.38 -7.98
C ALA A 14 -9.17 -29.97 -8.61
N HIS A 15 -10.33 -29.32 -8.65
CA HIS A 15 -10.51 -28.02 -9.32
C HIS A 15 -10.27 -26.80 -8.41
N ALA A 16 -10.09 -26.98 -7.10
CA ALA A 16 -9.99 -25.87 -6.14
C ALA A 16 -8.59 -25.25 -6.01
N LEU A 17 -7.58 -25.76 -6.75
CA LEU A 17 -6.16 -25.37 -6.57
C LEU A 17 -5.57 -24.57 -7.73
N LEU A 18 -6.34 -24.24 -8.77
CA LEU A 18 -5.90 -23.32 -9.84
C LEU A 18 -6.58 -21.96 -9.69
N THR A 19 -6.29 -21.24 -8.61
CA THR A 19 -6.45 -19.78 -8.65
C THR A 19 -5.22 -19.21 -9.36
N PRO A 20 -5.37 -18.55 -10.52
CA PRO A 20 -4.25 -17.84 -11.12
C PRO A 20 -3.82 -16.74 -10.14
N ALA A 21 -2.54 -16.74 -9.77
CA ALA A 21 -1.95 -15.58 -9.12
C ALA A 21 -1.98 -14.44 -10.14
N HIS A 22 -2.90 -13.49 -9.97
CA HIS A 22 -2.92 -12.30 -10.80
C HIS A 22 -1.65 -11.50 -10.48
N ALA A 23 -0.76 -11.38 -11.45
CA ALA A 23 0.37 -10.48 -11.33
C ALA A 23 -0.16 -9.04 -11.28
N GLU A 24 0.19 -8.29 -10.24
CA GLU A 24 -0.16 -6.88 -10.14
C GLU A 24 0.45 -6.11 -11.31
N THR A 25 -0.34 -5.23 -11.90
CA THR A 25 0.15 -4.28 -12.90
C THR A 25 1.10 -3.28 -12.25
N PRO A 26 2.06 -2.69 -13.00
CA PRO A 26 2.95 -1.66 -12.46
C PRO A 26 2.21 -0.48 -11.81
N LEU A 27 1.05 -0.13 -12.36
CA LEU A 27 0.20 0.92 -11.82
C LEU A 27 -0.41 0.55 -10.47
N GLU A 28 -0.90 -0.69 -10.30
CA GLU A 28 -1.43 -1.16 -9.01
C GLU A 28 -0.33 -1.17 -7.94
N ILE A 29 0.86 -1.69 -8.27
CA ILE A 29 2.04 -1.66 -7.38
C ILE A 29 2.35 -0.23 -6.92
N ALA A 30 2.34 0.72 -7.86
CA ALA A 30 2.55 2.13 -7.55
C ALA A 30 1.45 2.73 -6.66
N MET A 31 0.18 2.46 -6.95
CA MET A 31 -0.94 2.97 -6.15
C MET A 31 -0.94 2.38 -4.74
N HIS A 32 -0.61 1.10 -4.57
CA HIS A 32 -0.43 0.47 -3.26
C HIS A 32 0.71 1.12 -2.48
N ALA A 33 1.85 1.40 -3.12
CA ALA A 33 2.96 2.08 -2.47
C ALA A 33 2.61 3.49 -1.97
N ILE A 34 1.82 4.24 -2.75
CA ILE A 34 1.32 5.57 -2.39
C ILE A 34 0.30 5.49 -1.26
N GLY A 35 -0.61 4.51 -1.29
CA GLY A 35 -1.59 4.27 -0.23
C GLY A 35 -0.93 3.95 1.12
N ASP A 36 0.09 3.09 1.11
CA ASP A 36 0.84 2.76 2.34
C ASP A 36 1.61 3.98 2.88
N LEU A 37 2.19 4.81 1.99
CA LEU A 37 2.84 6.06 2.39
C LEU A 37 1.84 7.03 3.02
N ALA A 38 0.64 7.13 2.46
CA ALA A 38 -0.46 7.93 2.99
C ALA A 38 -0.89 7.44 4.39
N GLN A 39 -1.00 6.12 4.57
CA GLN A 39 -1.34 5.52 5.85
C GLN A 39 -0.28 5.81 6.93
N VAL A 40 1.01 5.71 6.59
CA VAL A 40 2.10 6.05 7.52
C VAL A 40 2.05 7.55 7.88
N ASN A 41 1.79 8.44 6.91
CA ASN A 41 1.65 9.86 7.18
C ASN A 41 0.48 10.18 8.11
N GLY A 42 -0.72 9.65 7.82
CA GLY A 42 -1.91 9.88 8.64
C GLY A 42 -1.72 9.43 10.09
N ARG A 43 -1.11 8.26 10.31
CA ARG A 43 -0.75 7.78 11.65
C ARG A 43 0.29 8.68 12.33
N ALA A 44 1.34 9.08 11.61
CA ALA A 44 2.36 9.97 12.17
C ALA A 44 1.77 11.32 12.62
N LEU A 45 0.86 11.90 11.82
CA LEU A 45 0.13 13.13 12.17
C LEU A 45 -0.73 12.94 13.43
N ALA A 46 -1.51 11.87 13.50
CA ALA A 46 -2.35 11.58 14.66
C ALA A 46 -1.53 11.33 15.94
N CYS A 47 -0.30 10.85 15.78
CA CYS A 47 0.65 10.62 16.86
C CYS A 47 1.57 11.81 17.17
N ALA A 48 1.37 12.98 16.53
CA ALA A 48 2.23 14.15 16.66
C ALA A 48 3.72 13.94 16.30
N GLU A 49 4.04 12.88 15.55
CA GLU A 49 5.39 12.59 15.04
C GLU A 49 5.66 13.43 13.77
N LEU A 50 5.75 14.75 13.93
CA LEU A 50 5.79 15.70 12.81
C LEU A 50 7.01 15.55 11.89
N LYS A 51 8.14 15.07 12.41
CA LYS A 51 9.32 14.76 11.59
C LYS A 51 9.03 13.62 10.60
N SER A 52 8.35 12.58 11.08
CA SER A 52 7.95 11.42 10.27
C SER A 52 6.88 11.80 9.24
N ALA A 53 5.87 12.58 9.65
CA ALA A 53 4.86 13.11 8.72
C ALA A 53 5.49 13.97 7.61
N ARG A 54 6.44 14.83 7.97
CA ARG A 54 7.18 15.63 6.99
C ARG A 54 7.97 14.75 6.01
N ARG A 55 8.69 13.73 6.50
CA ARG A 55 9.45 12.80 5.67
C ARG A 55 8.53 12.02 4.72
N ALA A 56 7.36 11.59 5.17
CA ALA A 56 6.38 10.94 4.29
C ALA A 56 5.96 11.85 3.12
N LYS A 57 5.70 13.15 3.40
CA LYS A 57 5.36 14.13 2.36
C LYS A 57 6.53 14.38 1.41
N ASP A 58 7.75 14.46 1.92
CA ASP A 58 8.94 14.65 1.08
C ASP A 58 9.15 13.46 0.13
N LEU A 59 8.91 12.22 0.58
CA LEU A 59 8.92 11.03 -0.28
C LEU A 59 7.83 11.08 -1.37
N MET A 60 6.62 11.53 -1.02
CA MET A 60 5.54 11.73 -1.99
C MET A 60 5.97 12.69 -3.10
N VAL A 61 6.53 13.85 -2.74
CA VAL A 61 7.00 14.85 -3.69
C VAL A 61 8.18 14.35 -4.53
N ALA A 62 9.07 13.54 -3.95
CA ALA A 62 10.26 13.04 -4.62
C ALA A 62 9.96 11.94 -5.66
N HIS A 63 8.97 11.07 -5.40
CA HIS A 63 8.76 9.86 -6.20
C HIS A 63 7.46 9.84 -7.00
N ALA A 64 6.39 10.49 -6.54
CA ALA A 64 5.10 10.41 -7.22
C ALA A 64 5.07 11.27 -8.49
N PRO A 65 4.53 10.75 -9.61
CA PRO A 65 4.18 11.58 -10.76
C PRO A 65 3.23 12.69 -10.36
N LYS A 66 3.44 13.90 -10.91
CA LYS A 66 2.64 15.09 -10.60
C LYS A 66 1.28 15.07 -11.31
N THR A 67 0.41 14.13 -10.93
CA THR A 67 -0.96 14.02 -11.43
C THR A 67 -1.94 14.00 -10.27
N ALA A 68 -3.18 14.43 -10.53
CA ALA A 68 -4.24 14.43 -9.52
C ALA A 68 -4.42 13.05 -8.89
N ARG A 69 -4.45 11.99 -9.71
CA ARG A 69 -4.63 10.61 -9.24
C ARG A 69 -3.70 10.21 -8.09
N TYR A 70 -2.41 10.55 -8.15
CA TYR A 70 -1.48 10.21 -7.07
C TYR A 70 -1.62 11.15 -5.87
N GLY A 71 -1.84 12.44 -6.13
CA GLY A 71 -2.09 13.44 -5.08
C GLY A 71 -3.33 13.11 -4.25
N ASP A 72 -4.45 12.84 -4.92
CA ASP A 72 -5.74 12.53 -4.31
C ASP A 72 -5.63 11.26 -3.47
N ALA A 73 -5.02 10.18 -4.01
CA ALA A 73 -4.83 8.94 -3.27
C ALA A 73 -3.98 9.14 -2.00
N TYR A 74 -2.94 9.98 -2.06
CA TYR A 74 -2.11 10.28 -0.90
C TYR A 74 -2.85 11.13 0.14
N GLU A 75 -3.61 12.13 -0.31
CA GLU A 75 -4.36 13.02 0.58
C GLU A 75 -5.52 12.28 1.26
N GLU A 76 -6.37 11.61 0.49
CA GLU A 76 -7.50 10.83 1.00
C GLU A 76 -7.04 9.73 1.95
N GLY A 77 -5.99 8.98 1.59
CA GLY A 77 -5.42 7.94 2.43
C GLY A 77 -4.84 8.50 3.74
N THR A 78 -4.21 9.67 3.70
CA THR A 78 -3.71 10.36 4.90
C THR A 78 -4.86 10.75 5.82
N GLN A 79 -5.90 11.39 5.27
CA GLN A 79 -7.07 11.82 6.05
C GLN A 79 -7.80 10.62 6.67
N GLN A 80 -8.01 9.55 5.91
CA GLN A 80 -8.65 8.33 6.39
C GLN A 80 -7.84 7.69 7.52
N SER A 81 -6.52 7.58 7.35
CA SER A 81 -5.64 6.96 8.35
C SER A 81 -5.56 7.78 9.63
N TYR A 82 -5.45 9.11 9.51
CA TYR A 82 -5.53 10.02 10.65
C TYR A 82 -6.85 9.84 11.40
N ALA A 83 -7.98 9.92 10.68
CA ALA A 83 -9.31 9.78 11.27
C ALA A 83 -9.50 8.42 11.95
N SER A 84 -8.98 7.34 11.37
CA SER A 84 -9.01 6.00 11.96
C SER A 84 -8.22 5.94 13.27
N GLN A 85 -7.01 6.51 13.30
CA GLN A 85 -6.16 6.54 14.49
C GLN A 85 -6.77 7.39 15.61
N ILE A 86 -7.52 8.45 15.30
CA ILE A 86 -8.21 9.26 16.31
C ILE A 86 -9.49 8.56 16.81
N LYS A 87 -10.26 7.92 15.93
CA LYS A 87 -11.52 7.23 16.29
C LYS A 87 -11.29 5.95 17.10
N THR A 88 -10.25 5.20 16.76
CA THR A 88 -9.91 3.94 17.45
C THR A 88 -8.41 3.93 17.71
N PRO A 89 -7.95 4.61 18.78
CA PRO A 89 -6.53 4.78 19.03
C PRO A 89 -5.79 3.47 19.26
N ALA A 90 -4.84 3.17 18.38
CA ALA A 90 -3.77 2.23 18.64
C ALA A 90 -2.58 2.94 19.31
N ALA A 91 -1.69 2.19 19.95
CA ALA A 91 -0.45 2.74 20.48
C ALA A 91 0.38 3.41 19.35
N CYS A 92 0.85 4.62 19.61
CA CYS A 92 1.71 5.33 18.66
C CYS A 92 3.08 4.66 18.56
N PRO A 93 3.56 4.34 17.35
CA PRO A 93 4.93 3.90 17.15
C PRO A 93 5.92 4.97 17.60
N ASP A 94 7.10 4.54 18.00
CA ASP A 94 8.21 5.46 18.21
C ASP A 94 8.79 5.98 16.87
N THR A 95 9.61 7.01 16.96
CA THR A 95 10.25 7.63 15.81
C THR A 95 11.10 6.63 15.00
N THR A 96 11.76 5.69 15.66
CA THR A 96 12.60 4.66 14.99
C THR A 96 11.75 3.75 14.13
N THR A 97 10.60 3.33 14.64
CA THR A 97 9.65 2.48 13.93
C THR A 97 9.06 3.22 12.72
N PHE A 98 8.69 4.49 12.88
CA PHE A 98 8.26 5.31 11.74
C PHE A 98 9.36 5.47 10.69
N SER A 99 10.61 5.72 11.10
CA SER A 99 11.74 5.82 10.18
C SER A 99 11.92 4.54 9.37
N ALA A 100 11.92 3.38 10.03
CA ALA A 100 12.08 2.09 9.36
C ALA A 100 10.95 1.82 8.35
N GLN A 101 9.70 2.20 8.68
CA GLN A 101 8.57 2.10 7.76
C GLN A 101 8.78 3.00 6.54
N LEU A 102 9.23 4.24 6.73
CA LEU A 102 9.47 5.19 5.65
C LEU A 102 10.66 4.79 4.77
N ASP A 103 11.72 4.22 5.34
CA ASP A 103 12.87 3.72 4.58
C ASP A 103 12.52 2.51 3.72
N ALA A 104 11.66 1.61 4.22
CA ALA A 104 11.11 0.52 3.44
C ALA A 104 10.21 1.04 2.31
N LEU A 105 9.38 2.04 2.61
CA LEU A 105 8.50 2.68 1.63
C LEU A 105 9.27 3.37 0.51
N GLU A 106 10.34 4.11 0.84
CA GLU A 106 11.21 4.77 -0.13
C GLU A 106 11.75 3.79 -1.17
N LYS A 107 12.25 2.62 -0.74
CA LYS A 107 12.73 1.56 -1.65
C LYS A 107 11.62 1.04 -2.57
N ARG A 108 10.42 0.83 -2.05
CA ARG A 108 9.28 0.38 -2.87
C ARG A 108 8.84 1.44 -3.86
N LEU A 109 8.82 2.71 -3.46
CA LEU A 109 8.50 3.83 -4.34
C LEU A 109 9.51 3.92 -5.49
N GLN A 110 10.81 3.73 -5.23
CA GLN A 110 11.84 3.70 -6.27
C GLN A 110 11.62 2.58 -7.31
N ILE A 111 11.15 1.41 -6.87
CA ILE A 111 10.85 0.27 -7.75
C ILE A 111 9.56 0.51 -8.54
N ALA A 112 8.51 1.00 -7.87
CA ALA A 112 7.18 1.13 -8.43
C ALA A 112 7.01 2.37 -9.33
N LEU A 113 7.76 3.42 -9.04
CA LEU A 113 7.73 4.72 -9.71
C LEU A 113 9.15 5.11 -10.10
N PRO A 114 9.79 4.37 -11.03
CA PRO A 114 11.12 4.70 -11.48
C PRO A 114 11.09 6.09 -12.11
N VAL A 115 12.03 6.95 -11.70
CA VAL A 115 12.20 8.28 -12.28
C VAL A 115 12.49 8.14 -13.77
N THR A 116 11.45 8.23 -14.61
CA THR A 116 11.66 8.44 -16.03
C THR A 116 12.11 9.89 -16.18
N SER A 117 13.35 10.07 -16.64
CA SER A 117 13.91 11.37 -17.00
C SER A 117 13.19 11.94 -18.22
N THR A 118 11.90 12.27 -18.09
CA THR A 118 11.10 12.87 -19.16
C THR A 118 10.18 13.91 -18.52
N GLY A 119 10.79 15.05 -18.16
CA GLY A 119 10.08 16.15 -17.53
C GLY A 119 10.95 17.39 -17.30
N LYS A 120 11.86 17.70 -18.24
CA LYS A 120 12.18 19.11 -18.50
C LYS A 120 11.10 19.62 -19.44
N GLN A 121 10.17 20.39 -18.89
CA GLN A 121 9.68 21.69 -19.37
C GLN A 121 8.50 22.12 -18.50
#